data_AF-A0AAE0J4I7-F1
#
_entry.id   AF-A0AAE0J4I7-F1
#
_cell.length_a   1.000
_cell.length_b   1.000
_cell.length_c   1.000
_cell.angle_alpha   90.00
_cell.angle_beta   90.00
_cell.angle_gamma   90.00
#
_symmetry.space_group_name_H-M   'P 1'
#
loop_
_entity.id
_entity.type
_entity.pdbx_description
1 polymer ?
#
loop_
_entity_poly.entity_id
_entity_poly.type
_entity_poly.pdbx_seq_one_letter_code
_entity_poly.pdbx_strand_id
1 'polypeptide(L)'
;MMQAAVDQAAADSQPILVNAKPATWEDAVANLTAFSDERRLNIPSPAIDDSVPPPGLRQISTIPRMKRCYGWLSIHSKVLFQQLSWSLWPPPIEVNRVSRCLSRDKEYIAIVYEFVEEGQNDPETMQKAMDFFWLAGFSRTYSPLLANWKSGVLVDLSDIVPPQGWGWVAKLYEDGPGSAYVLLKQRSELRGTVALEHRGPMPAA
;
A
#
# COMPACT_ATOMS: atom_id res chain seq x y z
N MET A 1 -2.46 -10.89 -5.48
CA MET A 1 -1.54 -11.26 -6.58
C MET A 1 -0.15 -11.60 -6.06
N MET A 2 0.60 -10.70 -5.43
CA MET A 2 1.97 -11.03 -4.96
C MET A 2 2.03 -12.19 -3.94
N GLN A 3 1.08 -12.30 -3.02
CA GLN A 3 1.01 -13.45 -2.08
C GLN A 3 0.89 -14.77 -2.83
N ALA A 4 -0.03 -14.86 -3.79
CA ALA A 4 -0.18 -16.05 -4.61
C ALA A 4 1.11 -16.36 -5.40
N ALA A 5 1.82 -15.34 -5.89
CA ALA A 5 3.10 -15.54 -6.56
C ALA A 5 4.18 -16.12 -5.63
N VAL A 6 4.26 -15.65 -4.38
CA VAL A 6 5.20 -16.19 -3.38
C VAL A 6 4.83 -17.63 -2.99
N ASP A 7 3.54 -17.90 -2.77
CA ASP A 7 3.06 -19.24 -2.42
C ASP A 7 3.33 -20.23 -3.56
N GLN A 8 3.08 -19.82 -4.81
CA GLN A 8 3.35 -20.62 -6.01
C GLN A 8 4.85 -20.84 -6.23
N ALA A 9 5.67 -19.79 -6.07
CA ALA A 9 7.12 -19.88 -6.14
C ALA A 9 7.69 -20.90 -5.13
N ALA A 10 7.13 -20.94 -3.91
CA ALA A 10 7.49 -21.94 -2.92
C ALA A 10 7.06 -23.35 -3.31
N ALA A 11 5.84 -23.51 -3.86
CA ALA A 11 5.34 -24.81 -4.33
C ALA A 11 6.15 -25.37 -5.51
N ASP A 12 6.53 -24.51 -6.45
CA ASP A 12 7.28 -24.88 -7.66
C ASP A 12 8.79 -24.94 -7.45
N SER A 13 9.27 -24.63 -6.23
CA SER A 13 10.71 -24.47 -5.93
C SER A 13 11.42 -23.48 -6.87
N GLN A 14 10.71 -22.44 -7.32
CA GLN A 14 11.24 -21.38 -8.16
C GLN A 14 11.25 -20.05 -7.38
N PRO A 15 12.39 -19.66 -6.78
CA PRO A 15 12.43 -18.49 -5.91
C PRO A 15 12.16 -17.18 -6.67
N ILE A 16 11.43 -16.27 -6.03
CA ILE A 16 11.31 -14.89 -6.53
C ILE A 16 12.60 -14.15 -6.17
N LEU A 17 13.38 -13.81 -7.19
CA LEU A 17 14.62 -13.05 -7.05
C LEU A 17 14.39 -11.61 -7.54
N VAL A 18 14.72 -10.64 -6.70
CA VAL A 18 14.62 -9.20 -7.00
C VAL A 18 15.99 -8.54 -6.85
N ASN A 19 16.23 -7.41 -7.52
CA ASN A 19 17.40 -6.57 -7.25
C ASN A 19 17.34 -6.08 -5.79
N ALA A 20 18.41 -6.33 -5.03
CA ALA A 20 18.52 -6.02 -3.61
C ALA A 20 18.78 -4.52 -3.33
N LYS A 21 19.28 -3.79 -4.32
CA LYS A 21 19.55 -2.35 -4.25
C LYS A 21 19.02 -1.66 -5.52
N PRO A 22 17.70 -1.73 -5.75
CA PRO A 22 17.11 -1.14 -6.95
C PRO A 22 17.16 0.38 -6.85
N ALA A 23 17.54 1.04 -7.95
CA ALA A 23 17.70 2.49 -7.96
C ALA A 23 16.99 3.14 -9.16
N THR A 24 16.86 2.43 -10.28
CA THR A 24 16.30 2.98 -11.51
C THR A 24 14.85 2.55 -11.76
N TRP A 25 14.23 3.17 -12.75
CA TRP A 25 12.91 2.75 -13.21
C TRP A 25 12.94 1.33 -13.79
N GLU A 26 14.00 0.99 -14.52
CA GLU A 26 14.20 -0.35 -15.07
C GLU A 26 14.32 -1.40 -13.95
N ASP A 27 15.04 -1.08 -12.86
CA ASP A 27 15.10 -1.93 -11.68
C ASP A 27 13.72 -2.13 -11.06
N ALA A 28 12.94 -1.06 -10.92
CA ALA A 28 11.59 -1.12 -10.37
C ALA A 28 10.67 -2.03 -11.21
N VAL A 29 10.74 -1.91 -12.55
CA VAL A 29 9.99 -2.76 -13.47
C VAL A 29 10.48 -4.21 -13.40
N ALA A 30 11.79 -4.44 -13.37
CA ALA A 30 12.36 -5.78 -13.24
C ALA A 30 11.91 -6.46 -11.94
N ASN A 31 11.96 -5.74 -10.83
CA ASN A 31 11.50 -6.20 -9.53
C ASN A 31 9.99 -6.49 -9.50
N LEU A 32 9.16 -5.59 -10.03
CA LEU A 32 7.72 -5.81 -10.09
C LEU A 32 7.37 -7.04 -10.94
N THR A 33 8.02 -7.19 -12.08
CA THR A 33 7.75 -8.30 -13.00
C THR A 33 8.32 -9.64 -12.52
N ALA A 34 9.25 -9.66 -11.56
CA ALA A 34 9.71 -10.91 -10.92
C ALA A 34 8.57 -11.68 -10.23
N PHE A 35 7.51 -10.98 -9.82
CA PHE A 35 6.30 -11.58 -9.25
C PHE A 35 5.33 -12.12 -10.31
N SER A 36 5.58 -11.93 -11.61
CA SER A 36 4.76 -12.49 -12.69
C SER A 36 5.18 -13.91 -13.05
N ASP A 37 4.18 -14.79 -13.24
CA ASP A 37 4.39 -16.17 -13.69
C ASP A 37 5.06 -16.21 -15.06
N GLU A 38 4.62 -15.35 -15.98
CA GLU A 38 5.15 -15.25 -17.35
C GLU A 38 6.66 -14.98 -17.36
N ARG A 39 7.15 -14.18 -16.41
CA ARG A 39 8.58 -13.86 -16.32
C ARG A 39 9.36 -14.98 -15.65
N ARG A 40 8.80 -15.64 -14.62
CA ARG A 40 9.45 -16.79 -13.97
C ARG A 40 9.58 -18.00 -14.89
N LEU A 41 8.59 -18.25 -15.76
CA LEU A 41 8.61 -19.35 -16.72
C LEU A 41 9.60 -19.13 -17.89
N ASN A 42 9.90 -17.87 -18.23
CA ASN A 42 10.77 -17.53 -19.36
C ASN A 42 12.25 -17.30 -18.98
N ILE A 43 12.58 -17.23 -17.69
CA ILE A 43 13.95 -17.14 -17.22
C ILE A 43 14.41 -18.55 -16.88
N PRO A 44 15.48 -19.08 -17.50
CA PRO A 44 16.05 -20.35 -17.09
C PRO A 44 16.40 -20.26 -15.60
N SER A 45 15.72 -21.06 -14.77
CA SER A 45 16.11 -21.18 -13.37
C SER A 45 17.60 -21.53 -13.35
N PRO A 46 18.48 -20.71 -12.75
CA PRO A 46 19.80 -21.19 -12.45
C PRO A 46 19.62 -22.46 -11.63
N ALA A 47 20.37 -23.52 -11.94
CA ALA A 47 20.42 -24.69 -11.08
C ALA A 47 21.00 -24.21 -9.73
N ILE A 48 20.13 -23.84 -8.79
CA ILE A 48 20.55 -23.37 -7.47
C ILE A 48 20.80 -24.62 -6.64
N ASP A 49 22.07 -25.00 -6.63
CA ASP A 49 22.68 -25.65 -5.47
C ASP A 49 22.63 -24.66 -4.28
N ASP A 50 22.46 -25.19 -3.08
CA ASP A 50 21.69 -24.60 -1.98
C ASP A 50 22.00 -23.15 -1.53
N SER A 51 20.92 -22.43 -1.18
CA SER A 51 20.80 -21.38 -0.15
C SER A 51 21.31 -19.95 -0.37
N VAL A 52 22.09 -19.64 -1.42
CA VAL A 52 22.64 -18.28 -1.60
C VAL A 52 22.12 -17.61 -2.89
N PRO A 53 21.36 -16.50 -2.80
CA PRO A 53 20.98 -15.72 -3.97
C PRO A 53 22.21 -15.21 -4.73
N PRO A 54 22.17 -15.09 -6.06
CA PRO A 54 23.27 -14.49 -6.81
C PRO A 54 23.64 -13.09 -6.27
N PRO A 55 24.91 -12.67 -6.36
CA PRO A 55 25.35 -11.36 -5.86
C PRO A 55 24.47 -10.22 -6.39
N GLY A 56 23.96 -9.38 -5.49
CA GLY A 56 23.09 -8.25 -5.84
C GLY A 56 21.61 -8.59 -5.98
N LEU A 57 21.23 -9.87 -5.92
CA LEU A 57 19.84 -10.30 -5.85
C LEU A 57 19.42 -10.66 -4.42
N ARG A 58 18.14 -10.49 -4.13
CA ARG A 58 17.50 -10.88 -2.88
C ARG A 58 16.33 -11.80 -3.18
N GLN A 59 16.25 -12.90 -2.45
CA GLN A 59 15.09 -13.77 -2.50
C GLN A 59 13.94 -13.19 -1.66
N ILE A 60 12.74 -13.21 -2.22
CA ILE A 60 11.49 -12.91 -1.53
C ILE A 60 10.75 -14.23 -1.29
N SER A 61 10.74 -14.68 -0.03
CA SER A 61 10.08 -15.91 0.40
C SER A 61 8.87 -15.66 1.30
N THR A 62 8.71 -14.43 1.80
CA THR A 62 7.60 -14.04 2.66
C THR A 62 7.10 -12.67 2.26
N ILE A 63 5.83 -12.40 2.56
CA ILE A 63 5.20 -11.11 2.34
C ILE A 63 4.73 -10.57 3.70
N PRO A 64 4.91 -9.26 3.97
CA PRO A 64 4.31 -8.62 5.13
C PRO A 64 2.79 -8.76 5.14
N ARG A 65 2.18 -8.53 6.31
CA ARG A 65 0.72 -8.52 6.41
C ARG A 65 0.12 -7.41 5.55
N MET A 66 -0.55 -7.79 4.46
CA MET A 66 -1.36 -6.89 3.62
C MET A 66 -2.84 -7.10 3.89
N LYS A 67 -3.67 -6.06 3.75
CA LYS A 67 -5.14 -6.22 3.80
C LYS A 67 -5.60 -7.17 2.70
N ARG A 68 -6.50 -8.10 3.01
CA ARG A 68 -7.06 -9.00 1.99
C ARG A 68 -7.97 -8.23 1.04
N CYS A 69 -7.95 -8.58 -0.24
CA CYS A 69 -8.93 -8.18 -1.23
C CYS A 69 -9.80 -9.40 -1.52
N TYR A 70 -11.10 -9.30 -1.22
CA TYR A 70 -12.08 -10.35 -1.47
C TYR A 70 -12.65 -10.29 -2.89
N GLY A 71 -12.23 -9.31 -3.69
CA GLY A 71 -12.59 -9.18 -5.09
C GLY A 71 -13.72 -8.19 -5.33
N TRP A 72 -14.46 -8.42 -6.40
CA TRP A 72 -15.50 -7.52 -6.89
C TRP A 72 -16.87 -7.96 -6.39
N LEU A 73 -17.70 -7.01 -5.97
CA LEU A 73 -19.07 -7.24 -5.54
C LEU A 73 -19.99 -6.30 -6.32
N SER A 74 -21.03 -6.86 -6.93
CA SER A 74 -22.11 -6.04 -7.49
C SER A 74 -23.06 -5.61 -6.38
N ILE A 75 -23.36 -4.31 -6.33
CA ILE A 75 -24.25 -3.71 -5.34
C ILE A 75 -25.26 -2.82 -6.05
N HIS A 76 -26.54 -3.11 -5.84
CA HIS A 76 -27.61 -2.22 -6.27
C HIS A 76 -27.71 -1.03 -5.32
N SER A 77 -27.74 0.18 -5.86
CA SER A 77 -27.83 1.44 -5.11
C SER A 77 -28.94 1.46 -4.07
N LYS A 78 -30.10 0.88 -4.38
CA LYS A 78 -31.23 0.74 -3.45
C LYS A 78 -30.82 0.17 -2.09
N VAL A 79 -29.92 -0.82 -2.06
CA VAL A 79 -29.39 -1.39 -0.81
C VAL A 79 -28.57 -0.35 -0.06
N LEU A 80 -27.71 0.39 -0.75
CA LEU A 80 -26.92 1.48 -0.17
C LEU A 80 -27.83 2.56 0.44
N PHE A 81 -28.86 3.02 -0.28
CA PHE A 81 -29.82 4.02 0.20
C PHE A 81 -30.66 3.56 1.40
N GLN A 82 -30.87 2.26 1.56
CA GLN A 82 -31.63 1.70 2.68
C GLN A 82 -30.76 1.43 3.91
N GLN A 83 -29.47 1.11 3.72
CA GLN A 83 -28.60 0.61 4.80
C GLN A 83 -27.52 1.60 5.25
N LEU A 84 -27.08 2.54 4.41
CA LEU A 84 -26.04 3.52 4.79
C LEU A 84 -26.65 4.77 5.40
N SER A 85 -26.18 5.14 6.59
CA SER A 85 -26.46 6.42 7.22
C SER A 85 -25.91 7.57 6.38
N TRP A 86 -26.59 8.72 6.38
CA TRP A 86 -26.20 9.92 5.61
C TRP A 86 -24.77 10.39 5.90
N SER A 87 -24.24 10.12 7.08
CA SER A 87 -22.84 10.42 7.45
C SER A 87 -21.79 9.64 6.66
N LEU A 88 -22.15 8.47 6.11
CA LEU A 88 -21.26 7.61 5.33
C LEU A 88 -21.45 7.81 3.81
N TRP A 89 -22.31 8.74 3.41
CA TRP A 89 -22.55 9.00 1.98
C TRP A 89 -21.36 9.71 1.36
N PRO A 90 -20.86 9.22 0.21
CA PRO A 90 -19.83 9.94 -0.51
C PRO A 90 -20.39 11.29 -0.99
N PRO A 91 -19.65 12.39 -0.83
CA PRO A 91 -20.08 13.67 -1.36
C PRO A 91 -20.13 13.64 -2.89
N PRO A 92 -20.99 14.44 -3.52
CA PRO A 92 -20.92 14.65 -4.96
C PRO A 92 -19.58 15.30 -5.32
N ILE A 93 -18.91 14.77 -6.35
CA ILE A 93 -17.61 15.29 -6.82
C ILE A 93 -17.81 15.85 -8.24
N GLU A 94 -17.38 17.09 -8.47
CA GLU A 94 -17.37 17.66 -9.82
C GLU A 94 -16.06 17.31 -10.54
N VAL A 95 -16.19 16.65 -11.69
CA VAL A 95 -15.06 16.34 -12.57
C VAL A 95 -15.41 16.84 -13.96
N ASN A 96 -14.63 17.79 -14.50
CA ASN A 96 -14.85 18.37 -15.83
C ASN A 96 -16.28 18.92 -16.04
N ARG A 97 -16.82 19.65 -15.05
CA ARG A 97 -18.21 20.18 -15.03
C ARG A 97 -19.30 19.10 -15.02
N VAL A 98 -18.95 17.83 -14.79
CA VAL A 98 -19.89 16.74 -14.60
C VAL A 98 -19.91 16.39 -13.12
N SER A 99 -21.07 16.53 -12.49
CA SER A 99 -21.28 16.08 -11.11
C SER A 99 -21.38 14.56 -11.07
N ARG A 100 -20.49 13.91 -10.30
CA ARG A 100 -20.46 12.47 -10.08
C ARG A 100 -20.98 12.16 -8.69
N CYS A 101 -22.12 11.48 -8.63
CA CYS A 101 -22.73 11.01 -7.39
C CYS A 101 -23.36 9.62 -7.58
N LEU A 102 -23.61 8.92 -6.47
CA LEU A 102 -24.38 7.68 -6.49
C LEU A 102 -25.85 7.98 -6.80
N SER A 103 -26.39 7.33 -7.83
CA SER A 103 -27.78 7.45 -8.28
C SER A 103 -28.66 6.40 -7.61
N ARG A 104 -29.96 6.69 -7.42
CA ARG A 104 -30.88 5.82 -6.65
C ARG A 104 -31.22 4.47 -7.26
N ASP A 105 -31.03 4.28 -8.56
CA ASP A 105 -31.42 3.05 -9.26
C ASP A 105 -30.34 2.60 -10.26
N LYS A 106 -29.11 2.45 -9.77
CA LYS A 106 -27.98 1.95 -10.56
C LYS A 106 -27.30 0.80 -9.86
N GLU A 107 -26.78 -0.11 -10.66
CA GLU A 107 -25.86 -1.14 -10.22
C GLU A 107 -24.43 -0.58 -10.22
N TYR A 108 -23.72 -0.84 -9.13
CA TYR A 108 -22.35 -0.42 -8.93
C TYR A 108 -21.48 -1.64 -8.66
N ILE A 109 -20.23 -1.59 -9.13
CA ILE A 109 -19.22 -2.58 -8.79
C ILE A 109 -18.36 -1.99 -7.68
N ALA A 110 -18.30 -2.68 -6.55
CA ALA A 110 -17.41 -2.37 -5.43
C ALA A 110 -16.25 -3.35 -5.38
N ILE A 111 -15.10 -2.91 -4.86
CA ILE A 111 -14.01 -3.80 -4.46
C ILE A 111 -14.13 -4.00 -2.96
N VAL A 112 -14.21 -5.25 -2.52
CA VAL A 112 -14.37 -5.60 -1.12
C VAL A 112 -13.00 -5.92 -0.54
N TYR A 113 -12.65 -5.22 0.54
CA TYR A 113 -11.42 -5.46 1.28
C TYR A 113 -11.72 -5.94 2.69
N GLU A 114 -10.71 -6.56 3.30
CA GLU A 114 -10.67 -6.79 4.74
C GLU A 114 -10.80 -5.48 5.52
N PHE A 115 -11.69 -5.50 6.52
CA PHE A 115 -11.74 -4.49 7.54
C PHE A 115 -10.57 -4.67 8.51
N VAL A 116 -9.72 -3.66 8.61
CA VAL A 116 -8.59 -3.64 9.54
C VAL A 116 -8.96 -2.73 10.71
N GLU A 117 -9.03 -3.32 11.90
CA GLU A 117 -9.35 -2.62 13.14
C GLU A 117 -8.34 -1.50 13.42
N GLU A 118 -8.84 -0.41 14.02
CA GLU A 118 -7.99 0.67 14.50
C GLU A 118 -7.05 0.15 15.59
N GLY A 119 -5.79 0.54 15.51
CA GLY A 119 -4.78 0.10 16.45
C GLY A 119 -3.47 0.86 16.32
N GLN A 120 -2.58 0.65 17.28
CA GLN A 120 -1.27 1.27 17.28
C GLN A 120 -0.41 0.67 16.15
N ASN A 121 0.28 1.55 15.42
CA ASN A 121 1.20 1.13 14.40
C ASN A 121 2.57 0.83 15.03
N ASP A 122 3.06 -0.39 14.83
CA ASP A 122 4.40 -0.80 15.21
C ASP A 122 5.41 -0.41 14.11
N PRO A 123 6.47 0.36 14.43
CA PRO A 123 7.44 0.84 13.45
C PRO A 123 8.15 -0.29 12.70
N GLU A 124 8.47 -1.40 13.35
CA GLU A 124 9.18 -2.51 12.71
C GLU A 124 8.32 -3.22 11.68
N THR A 125 7.05 -3.44 12.04
CA THR A 125 6.05 -4.04 11.14
C THR A 125 5.80 -3.15 9.93
N MET A 126 5.64 -1.83 10.15
CA MET A 126 5.53 -0.87 9.06
C MET A 126 6.76 -0.87 8.16
N GLN A 127 7.96 -0.83 8.74
CA GLN A 127 9.21 -0.79 7.97
C GLN A 127 9.35 -2.05 7.10
N LYS A 128 9.05 -3.24 7.64
CA LYS A 128 9.04 -4.49 6.86
C LYS A 128 8.09 -4.42 5.67
N ALA A 129 6.92 -3.79 5.84
CA ALA A 129 5.98 -3.59 4.75
C ALA A 129 6.48 -2.60 3.70
N MET A 130 7.04 -1.46 4.14
CA MET A 130 7.61 -0.44 3.26
C MET A 130 8.80 -0.99 2.46
N ASP A 131 9.71 -1.72 3.12
CA ASP A 131 10.85 -2.39 2.50
C ASP A 131 10.39 -3.38 1.43
N PHE A 132 9.36 -4.17 1.74
CA PHE A 132 8.77 -5.10 0.76
C PHE A 132 8.22 -4.35 -0.45
N PHE A 133 7.44 -3.27 -0.26
CA PHE A 133 6.89 -2.52 -1.38
C PHE A 133 7.98 -1.92 -2.27
N TRP A 134 9.04 -1.37 -1.68
CA TRP A 134 10.19 -0.85 -2.42
C TRP A 134 10.90 -1.95 -3.24
N LEU A 135 11.17 -3.10 -2.60
CA LEU A 135 11.75 -4.27 -3.27
C LEU A 135 10.82 -4.86 -4.33
N ALA A 136 9.51 -4.70 -4.19
CA ALA A 136 8.52 -5.11 -5.18
C ALA A 136 8.34 -4.10 -6.32
N GLY A 137 9.15 -3.03 -6.36
CA GLY A 137 9.16 -2.05 -7.44
C GLY A 137 8.30 -0.80 -7.21
N PHE A 138 7.62 -0.71 -6.07
CA PHE A 138 6.81 0.48 -5.76
C PHE A 138 7.70 1.60 -5.21
N SER A 139 7.47 2.82 -5.68
CA SER A 139 8.01 4.02 -5.04
C SER A 139 7.05 4.53 -3.97
N ARG A 140 7.58 5.25 -2.98
CA ARG A 140 6.77 5.99 -2.01
C ARG A 140 6.27 7.31 -2.62
N THR A 141 5.22 7.88 -2.04
CA THR A 141 4.80 9.26 -2.34
C THR A 141 5.65 10.29 -1.61
N TYR A 142 5.56 11.56 -2.03
CA TYR A 142 6.21 12.68 -1.33
C TYR A 142 5.68 12.88 0.09
N SER A 143 4.39 12.61 0.31
CA SER A 143 3.68 12.91 1.55
C SER A 143 2.87 11.69 2.01
N PRO A 144 3.53 10.60 2.43
CA PRO A 144 2.81 9.45 2.98
C PRO A 144 2.07 9.88 4.24
N LEU A 145 0.87 9.35 4.46
CA LEU A 145 0.04 9.73 5.60
C LEU A 145 -0.01 8.60 6.62
N LEU A 146 0.35 8.88 7.87
CA LEU A 146 0.23 7.88 8.93
C LEU A 146 -1.23 7.38 9.12
N ALA A 147 -2.22 8.21 8.77
CA ALA A 147 -3.64 7.83 8.80
C ALA A 147 -4.00 6.68 7.84
N ASN A 148 -3.16 6.45 6.83
CA ASN A 148 -3.29 5.34 5.89
C ASN A 148 -2.79 4.02 6.46
N TRP A 149 -2.25 4.01 7.69
CA TRP A 149 -1.78 2.82 8.38
C TRP A 149 -2.63 2.53 9.61
N LYS A 150 -3.08 1.29 9.74
CA LYS A 150 -3.84 0.79 10.90
C LYS A 150 -3.25 -0.52 11.37
N SER A 151 -2.92 -0.63 12.66
CA SER A 151 -2.37 -1.86 13.25
C SER A 151 -1.17 -2.43 12.46
N GLY A 152 -0.32 -1.55 11.93
CA GLY A 152 0.86 -1.91 11.13
C GLY A 152 0.57 -2.30 9.66
N VAL A 153 -0.69 -2.20 9.21
CA VAL A 153 -1.11 -2.53 7.83
C VAL A 153 -1.41 -1.24 7.06
N LEU A 154 -0.86 -1.13 5.85
CA LEU A 154 -1.21 -0.05 4.92
C LEU A 154 -2.62 -0.31 4.36
N VAL A 155 -3.59 0.51 4.79
CA VAL A 155 -5.00 0.38 4.39
C VAL A 155 -5.35 1.21 3.17
N ASP A 156 -4.69 2.34 2.96
CA ASP A 156 -4.81 3.12 1.73
C ASP A 156 -3.54 2.94 0.89
N LEU A 157 -3.69 2.29 -0.26
CA LEU A 157 -2.56 1.95 -1.12
C LEU A 157 -2.12 3.14 -2.00
N SER A 158 -2.73 4.32 -1.86
CA SER A 158 -2.30 5.54 -2.55
C SER A 158 -0.92 6.04 -2.09
N ASP A 159 -0.41 5.59 -0.94
CA ASP A 159 0.93 5.92 -0.43
C ASP A 159 2.07 5.20 -1.15
N ILE A 160 1.75 4.24 -2.02
CA ILE A 160 2.71 3.53 -2.86
C ILE A 160 2.33 3.68 -4.34
N VAL A 161 3.32 3.86 -5.20
CA VAL A 161 3.11 4.08 -6.63
C VAL A 161 3.87 3.05 -7.45
N PRO A 162 3.21 2.28 -8.33
CA PRO A 162 3.90 1.33 -9.20
C PRO A 162 4.72 2.07 -10.28
N PRO A 163 5.71 1.43 -10.92
CA PRO A 163 6.58 2.06 -11.93
C PRO A 163 5.83 2.57 -13.17
N GLN A 164 4.65 2.02 -13.48
CA GLN A 164 3.77 2.52 -14.54
C GLN A 164 2.73 3.55 -14.04
N GLY A 165 2.75 3.87 -12.75
CA GLY A 165 1.84 4.83 -12.14
C GLY A 165 2.29 6.27 -12.36
N TRP A 166 1.33 7.17 -12.60
CA TRP A 166 1.60 8.58 -12.91
C TRP A 166 2.40 9.33 -11.82
N GLY A 167 2.25 8.94 -10.55
CA GLY A 167 2.95 9.54 -9.42
C GLY A 167 4.33 8.95 -9.12
N TRP A 168 4.86 8.06 -9.98
CA TRP A 168 6.14 7.40 -9.73
C TRP A 168 7.30 8.37 -9.94
N VAL A 169 8.25 8.39 -9.02
CA VAL A 169 9.39 9.32 -9.05
C VAL A 169 10.69 8.56 -8.83
N ALA A 170 11.60 8.65 -9.81
CA ALA A 170 12.90 7.97 -9.77
C ALA A 170 13.69 8.30 -8.50
N LYS A 171 13.72 9.58 -8.11
CA LYS A 171 14.45 10.00 -6.91
C LYS A 171 13.91 9.36 -5.64
N LEU A 172 12.59 9.30 -5.48
CA LEU A 172 11.97 8.69 -4.30
C LEU A 172 12.19 7.18 -4.25
N TYR A 173 12.32 6.54 -5.42
CA TYR A 173 12.64 5.11 -5.50
C TYR A 173 14.10 4.83 -5.17
N GLU A 174 15.02 5.63 -5.71
CA GLU A 174 16.46 5.56 -5.41
C GLU A 174 16.73 5.79 -3.90
N ASP A 175 16.03 6.73 -3.28
CA ASP A 175 16.15 7.02 -1.85
C ASP A 175 15.62 5.90 -0.95
N GLY A 176 14.89 4.93 -1.51
CA GLY A 176 14.37 3.76 -0.81
C GLY A 176 13.02 3.96 -0.12
N PRO A 177 12.61 3.03 0.77
CA PRO A 177 11.26 2.98 1.35
C PRO A 177 10.94 4.14 2.32
N GLY A 178 11.91 5.01 2.65
CA GLY A 178 11.77 5.96 3.75
C GLY A 178 11.81 5.26 5.12
N SER A 179 11.58 6.03 6.20
CA SER A 179 11.63 5.52 7.57
C SER A 179 10.27 5.57 8.26
N ALA A 180 9.78 4.42 8.73
CA ALA A 180 8.55 4.32 9.51
C ALA A 180 8.62 5.17 10.80
N TYR A 181 9.79 5.25 11.44
CA TYR A 181 10.00 6.08 12.62
C TYR A 181 9.81 7.58 12.34
N VAL A 182 10.22 8.06 11.16
CA VAL A 182 10.01 9.46 10.77
C VAL A 182 8.52 9.74 10.58
N LEU A 183 7.79 8.83 9.91
CA LEU A 183 6.35 8.96 9.70
C LEU A 183 5.56 8.98 11.03
N LEU A 184 5.98 8.17 12.01
CA LEU A 184 5.37 8.14 13.33
C LEU A 184 5.64 9.43 14.14
N LYS A 185 6.83 10.03 14.01
CA LYS A 185 7.20 11.28 14.71
C LYS A 185 6.38 12.50 14.24
N GLN A 186 5.99 12.54 12.97
CA GLN A 186 5.13 13.62 12.44
C GLN A 186 3.81 13.76 13.23
N ARG A 187 3.28 12.65 13.77
CA ARG A 187 2.06 12.66 14.61
C ARG A 187 2.29 13.23 16.00
N SER A 188 3.44 12.95 16.64
CA SER A 188 3.73 13.46 17.98
C SER A 188 3.88 14.98 17.98
N GLU A 189 4.47 15.53 16.92
CA GLU A 189 4.65 16.97 16.77
C GLU A 189 3.32 17.68 16.52
N LEU A 190 2.45 17.13 15.67
CA LEU A 190 1.10 17.68 15.43
C LEU A 190 0.20 17.63 16.68
N ARG A 191 0.33 16.61 17.54
CA ARG A 191 -0.41 16.54 18.82
C ARG A 191 0.17 17.47 19.89
N GLY A 192 1.47 17.74 19.88
CA GLY A 192 2.11 18.69 20.78
C GLY A 192 1.67 20.13 20.55
N THR A 193 1.39 20.50 19.30
CA THR A 193 0.94 21.86 18.93
C THR A 193 -0.51 22.13 19.37
N VAL A 194 -1.39 21.13 19.35
CA VAL A 194 -2.80 21.29 19.74
C VAL A 194 -2.98 21.37 21.28
N ALA A 195 -2.01 20.89 22.06
CA ALA A 195 -2.09 20.89 23.52
C ALA A 195 -1.77 22.25 24.19
N LEU A 196 -1.38 23.29 23.42
CA LEU A 196 -1.01 24.61 23.96
C LEU A 196 -2.10 25.69 23.82
N GLU A 197 -3.28 25.37 23.28
CA GLU A 197 -4.41 26.32 23.14
C GLU A 197 -5.61 26.03 24.06
N HIS A 198 -5.35 25.70 25.32
CA HIS A 198 -6.36 25.82 26.38
C HIS A 198 -5.93 26.87 27.41
N ARG A 199 -6.06 28.15 27.04
CA ARG A 199 -6.19 29.23 28.02
C ARG A 199 -7.57 29.14 28.65
N GLY A 200 -7.60 28.94 29.96
CA GLY A 200 -8.81 28.79 30.78
C GLY A 200 -9.75 30.00 30.74
N PRO A 201 -10.96 29.85 31.29
CA PRO A 201 -12.00 30.87 31.23
C PRO A 201 -11.62 32.12 32.03
N MET A 202 -11.89 33.30 31.44
CA MET A 202 -11.79 34.60 32.12
C MET A 202 -12.72 34.66 33.34
N PRO A 203 -12.31 35.27 34.46
CA PRO A 203 -13.20 35.53 35.58
C PRO A 203 -14.18 36.65 35.21
N ALA A 204 -15.46 36.41 35.46
CA ALA A 204 -16.51 37.41 35.35
C ALA A 204 -16.36 38.46 36.48
N ALA A 205 -16.52 39.73 36.11
CA ALA A 205 -16.76 40.84 37.03
C ALA A 205 -18.09 41.49 36.65
#